data_AF-A0A959MLM1-F1
#
_entry.id   AF-A0A959MLM1-F1
#
_cell.length_a   1.000
_cell.length_b   1.000
_cell.length_c   1.000
_cell.angle_alpha   90.00
_cell.angle_beta   90.00
_cell.angle_gamma   90.00
#
_symmetry.space_group_name_H-M   'P 1'
#
loop_
_entity.id
_entity.type
_entity.pdbx_description
1 polymer ?
#
loop_
_entity_poly.entity_id
_entity_poly.type
_entity_poly.pdbx_seq_one_letter_code
_entity_poly.pdbx_strand_id
1 'polypeptide(L)'
;MRTIHTIQSLEDNKLLCTFLDGTVKIADITSYLKGEAFKPLLDKENFSKFENHKYYILWPDFELDLNADTLWHIGINTNNKNAKV
;
A
#
# COMPACT_ATOMS: atom_id res chain seq x y z
N MET A 1 -16.53 2.02 0.62
CA MET A 1 -15.33 1.78 -0.20
C MET A 1 -14.36 2.89 0.12
N ARG A 2 -13.11 2.53 0.46
CA ARG A 2 -12.05 3.51 0.77
C ARG A 2 -11.49 4.09 -0.52
N THR A 3 -10.90 5.29 -0.41
CA THR A 3 -10.26 5.99 -1.53
C THR A 3 -8.87 6.44 -1.11
N ILE A 4 -7.86 6.02 -1.86
CA ILE A 4 -6.45 6.40 -1.66
C ILE A 4 -6.22 7.77 -2.29
N HIS A 5 -5.87 8.75 -1.46
CA HIS A 5 -5.47 10.07 -1.93
C HIS A 5 -4.03 10.06 -2.42
N THR A 6 -3.10 9.56 -1.59
CA THR A 6 -1.69 9.36 -1.96
C THR A 6 -1.21 8.02 -1.41
N ILE A 7 -0.23 7.43 -2.10
CA ILE A 7 0.42 6.19 -1.67
C ILE A 7 1.89 6.19 -2.07
N GLN A 8 2.74 5.64 -1.21
CA GLN A 8 4.18 5.53 -1.41
C GLN A 8 4.68 4.15 -0.98
N SER A 9 5.61 3.57 -1.74
CA SER A 9 6.37 2.40 -1.28
C SER A 9 7.32 2.80 -0.16
N LEU A 10 7.43 1.90 0.81
CA LEU A 10 8.44 1.91 1.85
C LEU A 10 9.28 0.64 1.74
N GLU A 11 10.31 0.52 2.57
CA GLU A 11 11.06 -0.71 2.74
C GLU A 11 10.19 -1.85 3.31
N ASP A 12 10.71 -3.08 3.26
CA ASP A 12 10.04 -4.28 3.79
C ASP A 12 8.62 -4.52 3.25
N ASN A 13 8.37 -4.24 1.97
CA ASN A 13 7.08 -4.48 1.32
C ASN A 13 5.92 -3.72 1.99
N LYS A 14 6.21 -2.53 2.51
CA LYS A 14 5.22 -1.66 3.15
C LYS A 14 4.76 -0.57 2.20
N LEU A 15 3.52 -0.15 2.39
CA LEU A 15 2.90 0.96 1.65
C LEU A 15 2.40 2.00 2.66
N LEU A 16 2.84 3.25 2.51
CA LEU A 16 2.27 4.38 3.23
C LEU A 16 1.06 4.88 2.47
N CYS A 17 -0.14 4.66 3.00
CA CYS A 17 -1.40 5.04 2.39
C CYS A 17 -2.01 6.23 3.12
N THR A 18 -2.25 7.33 2.41
CA THR A 18 -3.11 8.43 2.87
C THR A 18 -4.45 8.32 2.15
N PHE A 19 -5.52 8.18 2.92
CA PHE A 19 -6.88 8.08 2.42
C PHE A 19 -7.55 9.45 2.34
N LEU A 20 -8.59 9.55 1.50
CA LEU A 20 -9.33 10.80 1.27
C LEU A 20 -9.98 11.37 2.55
N ASP A 21 -10.28 10.53 3.54
CA ASP A 21 -10.81 10.94 4.84
C ASP A 21 -9.74 11.46 5.82
N GLY A 22 -8.49 11.58 5.37
CA GLY A 22 -7.35 12.00 6.18
C GLY A 22 -6.71 10.89 7.00
N THR A 23 -7.24 9.66 6.96
CA THR A 23 -6.60 8.51 7.60
C THR A 23 -5.26 8.23 6.95
N VAL A 24 -4.21 8.05 7.76
CA VAL A 24 -2.89 7.61 7.28
C VAL A 24 -2.55 6.27 7.92
N LYS A 25 -2.16 5.31 7.09
CA LYS A 25 -1.83 3.94 7.51
C LYS A 25 -0.57 3.44 6.82
N ILE A 26 0.17 2.59 7.50
CA ILE A 26 1.22 1.77 6.90
C ILE A 26 0.67 0.36 6.75
N ALA A 27 0.54 -0.10 5.50
CA ALA A 27 0.09 -1.44 5.14
C ALA A 27 1.30 -2.34 4.83
N ASP A 28 1.47 -3.43 5.57
CA ASP A 28 2.48 -4.45 5.28
C ASP A 28 1.86 -5.54 4.41
N ILE A 29 2.34 -5.69 3.17
CA ILE A 29 1.78 -6.65 2.22
C ILE A 29 2.56 -7.97 2.17
N THR A 30 3.52 -8.20 3.07
CA THR A 30 4.40 -9.38 3.05
C THR A 30 3.63 -10.71 3.02
N SER A 31 2.45 -10.76 3.65
CA SER A 31 1.60 -11.95 3.62
C SER A 31 1.05 -12.28 2.22
N TYR A 32 0.81 -11.27 1.38
CA TYR A 32 0.34 -11.44 0.00
C TYR A 32 1.45 -11.92 -0.94
N LEU A 33 2.69 -11.52 -0.66
CA LEU A 33 3.87 -11.93 -1.45
C LEU A 33 4.18 -13.43 -1.38
N LYS A 34 3.53 -14.18 -0.48
CA LYS A 34 3.60 -15.64 -0.43
C LYS A 34 2.81 -16.31 -1.56
N GLY A 35 1.84 -15.61 -2.15
CA GLY A 35 1.07 -16.11 -3.29
C GLY A 35 1.91 -16.10 -4.57
N GLU A 36 1.77 -17.14 -5.40
CA GLU A 36 2.56 -17.25 -6.64
C GLU A 36 2.39 -16.06 -7.57
N ALA A 37 1.18 -15.49 -7.62
CA ALA A 37 0.87 -14.31 -8.43
C ALA A 37 1.73 -13.10 -8.04
N PHE A 38 2.10 -12.94 -6.77
CA PHE A 38 2.83 -11.77 -6.26
C PHE A 38 4.35 -11.94 -6.22
N LYS A 39 4.89 -13.09 -6.66
CA LYS A 39 6.34 -13.34 -6.72
C LYS A 39 7.14 -12.23 -7.43
N PRO A 40 6.66 -11.61 -8.53
CA PRO A 40 7.43 -10.55 -9.19
C PRO A 40 7.68 -9.32 -8.32
N LEU A 41 6.82 -9.08 -7.32
CA LEU A 41 6.94 -7.97 -6.38
C LEU A 41 7.94 -8.22 -5.25
N LEU A 42 8.58 -9.40 -5.19
CA LEU A 42 9.73 -9.64 -4.31
C LEU A 42 10.95 -8.81 -4.73
N ASP A 43 11.01 -8.43 -6.01
CA ASP A 43 11.97 -7.46 -6.50
C ASP A 43 11.54 -6.03 -6.11
N LYS A 44 12.46 -5.27 -5.52
CA LYS A 44 12.16 -3.93 -4.99
C LYS A 44 11.82 -2.92 -6.09
N GLU A 45 12.45 -3.02 -7.26
CA GLU A 45 12.17 -2.12 -8.37
C GLU A 45 10.75 -2.37 -8.88
N ASN A 46 10.38 -3.64 -9.07
CA ASN A 46 9.03 -4.04 -9.44
C ASN A 46 7.98 -3.59 -8.42
N PHE A 47 8.25 -3.81 -7.13
CA PHE A 47 7.34 -3.39 -6.06
C PHE A 47 7.09 -1.87 -6.06
N SER A 48 8.07 -1.06 -6.41
CA SER A 48 7.93 0.40 -6.41
C SER A 48 7.13 0.96 -7.60
N LYS A 49 6.95 0.18 -8.68
CA LYS A 49 6.30 0.59 -9.93
C LYS A 49 4.80 0.29 -9.92
N PHE A 50 4.07 0.89 -8.98
CA PHE A 50 2.61 0.82 -8.98
C PHE A 50 1.97 2.16 -9.37
N GLU A 51 0.71 2.06 -9.80
CA GLU A 51 -0.16 3.18 -10.11
C GLU A 51 -1.29 3.27 -9.08
N ASN A 52 -1.64 4.49 -8.68
CA ASN A 52 -2.79 4.74 -7.81
C ASN A 52 -4.06 5.00 -8.65
N HIS A 53 -4.97 4.03 -8.67
CA HIS A 53 -6.28 4.13 -9.33
C HIS A 53 -7.40 4.53 -8.36
N LYS A 54 -7.04 5.12 -7.21
CA LYS A 54 -7.91 5.57 -6.10
C LYS A 54 -8.53 4.44 -5.31
N TYR A 55 -9.28 3.55 -5.96
CA TYR A 55 -9.99 2.45 -5.30
C TYR A 55 -9.15 1.17 -5.19
N TYR A 56 -8.05 1.11 -5.92
CA TYR A 56 -7.04 0.06 -5.88
C TYR A 56 -5.70 0.65 -6.34
N ILE A 57 -4.62 -0.06 -6.05
CA ILE A 57 -3.34 0.13 -6.72
C ILE A 57 -3.10 -0.99 -7.71
N LEU A 58 -2.37 -0.69 -8.78
CA LEU A 58 -2.06 -1.63 -9.85
C LEU A 58 -0.56 -1.66 -10.09
N TRP A 59 0.04 -2.85 -10.16
CA TRP A 59 1.34 -3.05 -10.76
C TRP A 59 1.13 -3.46 -12.23
N PRO A 60 1.22 -2.52 -13.19
CA PRO A 60 0.78 -2.74 -14.57
C PRO A 60 1.57 -3.85 -15.28
N ASP A 61 2.87 -3.94 -15.00
CA ASP A 61 3.75 -4.95 -15.61
C ASP A 61 3.37 -6.40 -15.25
N PHE A 62 2.58 -6.60 -14.19
CA PHE A 62 2.16 -7.91 -13.69
C PHE A 62 0.65 -8.10 -13.67
N GLU A 63 -0.13 -7.08 -14.06
CA GLU A 63 -1.59 -7.07 -13.96
C GLU A 63 -2.10 -7.42 -12.55
N LEU A 64 -1.35 -7.03 -11.51
CA LEU A 64 -1.67 -7.30 -10.11
C LEU A 64 -2.27 -6.07 -9.45
N ASP A 65 -3.41 -6.24 -8.78
CA ASP A 65 -4.05 -5.16 -8.04
C ASP A 65 -4.21 -5.46 -6.54
N LEU A 66 -4.29 -4.39 -5.75
CA LEU A 66 -4.73 -4.43 -4.36
C LEU A 66 -5.74 -3.33 -4.06
N ASN A 67 -6.91 -3.74 -3.57
CA ASN A 67 -8.00 -2.83 -3.22
C ASN A 67 -7.66 -1.90 -2.06
N ALA A 68 -8.18 -0.66 -2.11
CA ALA A 68 -8.04 0.35 -1.08
C ALA A 68 -8.61 -0.10 0.28
N ASP A 69 -9.73 -0.81 0.29
CA ASP A 69 -10.31 -1.37 1.51
C ASP A 69 -9.40 -2.44 2.15
N THR A 70 -8.73 -3.26 1.33
CA THR A 70 -7.73 -4.23 1.80
C THR A 70 -6.55 -3.51 2.47
N LEU A 71 -5.96 -2.52 1.80
CA LEU A 71 -4.86 -1.73 2.35
C LEU A 71 -5.26 -1.00 3.65
N TRP A 72 -6.49 -0.50 3.72
CA TRP A 72 -7.01 0.14 4.94
C TRP A 72 -7.17 -0.87 6.09
N HIS A 73 -7.65 -2.08 5.80
CA HIS A 73 -7.91 -3.10 6.79
C HIS A 73 -6.62 -3.67 7.41
N ILE A 74 -5.63 -3.99 6.58
CA ILE A 74 -4.34 -4.52 7.05
C ILE A 74 -3.41 -3.43 7.61
N GLY A 75 -3.68 -2.16 7.27
CA GLY A 75 -2.84 -1.04 7.63
C GLY A 75 -2.97 -0.60 9.09
N ILE A 76 -1.84 -0.31 9.71
CA ILE A 76 -1.76 0.24 11.08
C ILE A 76 -1.78 1.77 11.02
N ASN A 77 -2.59 2.42 11.87
CA ASN A 77 -2.67 3.88 11.90
C ASN A 77 -1.32 4.50 12.28
N THR A 78 -0.85 5.46 11.50
CA THR A 78 0.30 6.28 11.89
C THR A 78 -0.21 7.39 12.82
N ASN A 79 -0.30 7.09 14.12
CA ASN A 79 -0.58 8.13 15.10
C ASN A 79 0.60 9.10 15.11
N ASN A 80 0.39 10.33 14.63
CA ASN A 80 1.34 11.41 14.86
C ASN A 80 1.24 11.87 16.33
N LYS A 81 1.74 11.03 17.25
CA LYS A 81 1.99 11.38 18.65
C LYS A 81 3.48 11.62 18.83
N ASN A 82 4.02 12.64 18.16
CA ASN A 82 5.31 13.27 18.49
C ASN A 82 5.43 14.66 17.83
N ALA A 83 4.46 15.53 18.08
CA ALA A 83 4.68 16.98 18.02
C ALA A 83 4.33 17.54 19.40
N LYS A 84 5.15 17.19 20.40
CA LYS A 84 5.37 18.05 21.56
C LYS A 84 6.65 18.83 21.28
N VAL A 85 6.48 20.10 20.93
CA VAL A 85 7.40 21.20 21.23
C VAL A 85 6.55 22.44 21.41
#